data_AF-A0A1H1PX76-F1
#
_entry.id   AF-A0A1H1PX76-F1
#
_cell.length_a   1.000
_cell.length_b   1.000
_cell.length_c   1.000
_cell.angle_alpha   90.00
_cell.angle_beta   90.00
_cell.angle_gamma   90.00
#
_symmetry.space_group_name_H-M   'P 1'
#
loop_
_entity.id
_entity.type
_entity.pdbx_description
1 polymer ?
#
loop_
_entity_poly.entity_id
_entity_poly.type
_entity_poly.pdbx_seq_one_letter_code
_entity_poly.pdbx_strand_id
1 'polypeptide(L)'
;MRLDTLRPSNLHPSKLRAALLRWFPPHRIATALRAALAAMAAWLVGNLLPGDVAQYSYAAPLGAFVATGTSFFSIARAALQQSVALAIGAALGLALFSVEMPGLLKIGIIAAVAVLLPGAAALGTSASVVPVAALLVIMFGSVDPDGYAAAYVGEFTIGLIVGVLVNALARPPIWDAHARKALLDQVEGLADRVETLAELLRGDWPPEREDWADWGPVLEAGVERLDRDLQDARESRRLNPRTLWHREDVTPDAEVAALRAIVHRTIDVLDTASGAAWAVPIEVRLDAEARPLVADALQGLSGHLRAWASGKDVADASAASEEAIRALAEHVATHDRPDPGLGTIIFALRAIRERIGRVTEEE
;
A
#
# COMPACT_ATOMS: atom_id res chain seq x y z
N MET A 1 35.40 37.34 33.52
CA MET A 1 34.86 35.98 33.62
C MET A 1 33.38 36.08 33.97
N ARG A 2 32.51 36.23 32.95
CA ARG A 2 31.05 36.25 33.11
C ARG A 2 30.49 35.05 32.37
N LEU A 3 29.82 34.18 33.12
CA LEU A 3 29.05 33.06 32.61
C LEU A 3 27.69 33.61 32.15
N ASP A 4 27.52 33.79 30.85
CA ASP A 4 26.21 34.07 30.28
C ASP A 4 25.41 32.78 30.16
N THR A 5 24.41 32.71 31.03
CA THR A 5 23.36 31.71 31.09
C THR A 5 22.59 31.65 29.78
N LEU A 6 22.70 30.52 29.06
CA LEU A 6 21.77 30.15 27.99
C LEU A 6 20.37 29.94 28.59
N ARG A 7 19.50 30.93 28.37
CA ARG A 7 18.08 30.91 28.70
C ARG A 7 17.36 30.10 27.61
N PRO A 8 16.73 28.95 27.89
CA PRO A 8 15.89 28.28 26.89
C PRO A 8 14.57 29.07 26.78
N SER A 9 14.54 30.03 25.87
CA SER A 9 13.34 30.80 25.55
C SER A 9 12.45 30.06 24.55
N ASN A 10 11.22 29.78 25.00
CA ASN A 10 9.99 29.84 24.21
C ASN A 10 9.81 28.82 23.07
N LEU A 11 9.70 27.54 23.41
CA LEU A 11 9.01 26.59 22.54
C LEU A 11 7.49 26.84 22.62
N HIS A 12 6.96 27.56 21.63
CA HIS A 12 5.51 27.72 21.48
C HIS A 12 4.83 26.33 21.38
N PRO A 13 3.72 26.09 22.12
CA PRO A 13 3.04 24.79 22.17
C PRO A 13 2.57 24.30 20.79
N SER A 14 2.36 25.21 19.83
CA SER A 14 1.99 24.89 18.44
C SER A 14 3.11 24.23 17.64
N LYS A 15 4.38 24.62 17.85
CA LYS A 15 5.54 24.03 17.15
C LYS A 15 5.89 22.64 17.70
N LEU A 16 5.77 22.45 19.02
CA LEU A 16 5.88 21.14 19.66
C LEU A 16 4.77 20.19 19.19
N ARG A 17 3.52 20.67 19.10
CA ARG A 17 2.39 19.86 18.62
C ARG A 17 2.53 19.51 17.13
N ALA A 18 2.99 20.44 16.29
CA ALA A 18 3.27 20.17 14.87
C ALA A 18 4.45 19.22 14.67
N ALA A 19 5.52 19.34 15.47
CA ALA A 19 6.65 18.43 15.44
C ALA A 19 6.25 17.01 15.93
N LEU A 20 5.44 16.93 16.99
CA LEU A 20 4.91 15.67 17.51
C LEU A 20 3.96 14.99 16.53
N LEU A 21 3.07 15.73 15.85
CA LEU A 21 2.18 15.17 14.82
C LEU A 21 2.94 14.72 13.57
N ARG A 22 4.08 15.34 13.27
CA ARG A 22 4.97 14.93 12.18
C ARG A 22 5.74 13.65 12.50
N TRP A 23 6.06 13.40 13.78
CA TRP A 23 6.73 12.18 14.25
C TRP A 23 5.76 11.03 14.58
N PHE A 24 4.58 11.38 15.09
CA PHE A 24 3.49 10.47 15.44
C PHE A 24 2.24 10.85 14.66
N PRO A 25 2.16 10.50 13.37
CA PRO A 25 0.95 10.72 12.61
C PRO A 25 -0.21 9.97 13.30
N PRO A 26 -1.44 10.52 13.27
CA PRO A 26 -2.57 10.04 14.08
C PRO A 26 -2.89 8.56 13.89
N HIS A 27 -2.60 8.00 12.70
CA HIS A 27 -2.72 6.57 12.43
C HIS A 27 -1.79 5.71 13.30
N ARG A 28 -0.53 6.13 13.53
CA ARG A 28 0.42 5.40 14.39
C ARG A 28 -0.02 5.43 15.85
N ILE A 29 -0.61 6.54 16.31
CA ILE A 29 -1.15 6.65 17.67
C ILE A 29 -2.33 5.71 17.85
N ALA A 30 -3.25 5.66 16.87
CA ALA A 30 -4.38 4.74 16.89
C ALA A 30 -3.92 3.27 16.88
N THR A 31 -2.93 2.92 16.05
CA THR A 31 -2.35 1.58 16.02
C THR A 31 -1.68 1.22 17.34
N ALA A 32 -0.89 2.14 17.92
CA ALA A 32 -0.23 1.92 19.21
C ALA A 32 -1.24 1.71 20.36
N LEU A 33 -2.32 2.51 20.39
CA LEU A 33 -3.36 2.35 21.41
C LEU A 33 -4.09 1.01 21.28
N ARG A 34 -4.36 0.55 20.06
CA ARG A 34 -4.96 -0.77 19.83
C ARG A 34 -4.04 -1.90 20.22
N ALA A 35 -2.76 -1.81 19.85
CA ALA A 35 -1.74 -2.77 20.25
C ALA A 35 -1.65 -2.88 21.77
N ALA A 36 -1.66 -1.75 22.47
CA ALA A 36 -1.66 -1.71 23.93
C ALA A 36 -2.93 -2.35 24.52
N LEU A 37 -4.12 -2.01 24.00
CA LEU A 37 -5.39 -2.61 24.44
C LEU A 37 -5.44 -4.13 24.18
N ALA A 38 -4.93 -4.58 23.04
CA ALA A 38 -4.82 -5.99 22.70
C ALA A 38 -3.91 -6.75 23.68
N ALA A 39 -2.73 -6.20 23.96
CA ALA A 39 -1.80 -6.77 24.93
C ALA A 39 -2.38 -6.81 26.35
N MET A 40 -3.05 -5.74 26.78
CA MET A 40 -3.73 -5.70 28.07
C MET A 40 -4.87 -6.72 28.18
N ALA A 41 -5.68 -6.86 27.12
CA ALA A 41 -6.76 -7.85 27.10
C ALA A 41 -6.20 -9.28 27.10
N ALA A 42 -5.13 -9.54 26.35
CA ALA A 42 -4.46 -10.83 26.31
C ALA A 42 -3.88 -11.22 27.67
N TRP A 43 -3.25 -10.28 28.37
CA TRP A 43 -2.79 -10.50 29.74
C TRP A 43 -3.95 -10.87 30.68
N LEU A 44 -5.08 -10.15 30.61
CA LEU A 44 -6.25 -10.44 31.45
C LEU A 44 -6.83 -11.83 31.17
N VAL A 45 -6.91 -12.22 29.90
CA VAL A 45 -7.37 -13.56 29.49
C VAL A 45 -6.39 -14.64 29.95
N GLY A 46 -5.07 -14.41 29.83
CA GLY A 46 -4.04 -15.34 30.31
C GLY A 46 -4.18 -15.63 31.82
N ASN A 47 -4.39 -14.59 32.63
CA ASN A 47 -4.56 -14.74 34.08
C ASN A 47 -5.86 -15.45 34.50
N LEU A 48 -6.84 -15.57 33.60
CA LEU A 48 -8.08 -16.30 33.86
C LEU A 48 -7.93 -17.81 33.59
N LEU A 49 -6.80 -18.26 33.04
CA LEU A 49 -6.54 -19.67 32.79
C LEU A 49 -6.24 -20.42 34.11
N PRO A 50 -6.84 -21.60 34.34
CA PRO A 50 -6.61 -22.36 35.55
C PRO A 50 -5.23 -23.07 35.56
N GLY A 51 -4.67 -23.23 36.76
CA GLY A 51 -3.48 -24.07 37.01
C GLY A 51 -2.13 -23.36 36.85
N ASP A 52 -1.06 -24.13 36.66
CA ASP A 52 0.33 -23.64 36.53
C ASP A 52 0.57 -22.81 35.26
N VAL A 53 -0.39 -22.82 34.33
CA VAL A 53 -0.37 -22.04 33.09
C VAL A 53 -0.37 -20.54 33.40
N ALA A 54 -1.14 -20.08 34.39
CA ALA A 54 -1.26 -18.66 34.72
C ALA A 54 0.08 -18.01 35.15
N GLN A 55 1.05 -18.80 35.63
CA GLN A 55 2.38 -18.29 36.00
C GLN A 55 3.16 -17.73 34.80
N TYR A 56 2.76 -18.12 33.59
CA TYR A 56 3.43 -17.73 32.36
C TYR A 56 2.80 -16.54 31.66
N SER A 57 1.72 -15.94 32.21
CA SER A 57 0.79 -14.96 31.58
C SER A 57 1.43 -13.83 30.76
N TYR A 58 2.72 -13.58 30.95
CA TYR A 58 3.56 -12.70 30.13
C TYR A 58 3.73 -13.15 28.68
N ALA A 59 3.52 -14.43 28.36
CA ALA A 59 3.56 -14.93 26.99
C ALA A 59 2.35 -14.47 26.17
N ALA A 60 1.19 -14.24 26.80
CA ALA A 60 -0.02 -13.80 26.12
C ALA A 60 0.09 -12.38 25.51
N PRO A 61 0.61 -11.35 26.20
CA PRO A 61 0.90 -10.06 25.56
C PRO A 61 1.88 -10.15 24.39
N LEU A 62 2.91 -11.00 24.49
CA LEU A 62 3.87 -11.20 23.40
C LEU A 62 3.17 -11.72 22.14
N GLY A 63 2.28 -12.70 22.29
CA GLY A 63 1.42 -13.17 21.20
C GLY A 63 0.54 -12.04 20.64
N ALA A 64 -0.10 -11.26 21.50
CA ALA A 64 -0.97 -10.16 21.07
C ALA A 64 -0.22 -9.07 20.29
N PHE A 65 1.04 -8.76 20.65
CA PHE A 65 1.86 -7.81 19.91
C PHE A 65 2.21 -8.31 18.53
N VAL A 66 2.43 -9.60 18.34
CA VAL A 66 2.66 -10.12 16.99
C VAL A 66 1.39 -10.00 16.16
N ALA A 67 0.22 -10.15 16.77
CA ALA A 67 -1.05 -9.93 16.09
C ALA A 67 -1.35 -8.45 15.75
N THR A 68 -0.38 -7.53 15.89
CA THR A 68 -0.51 -6.11 15.50
C THR A 68 -0.07 -5.86 14.06
N GLY A 69 -0.80 -6.45 13.11
CA GLY A 69 -0.67 -6.12 11.69
C GLY A 69 -1.79 -5.21 11.19
N THR A 70 -1.67 -4.78 9.94
CA THR A 70 -2.67 -3.93 9.27
C THR A 70 -3.76 -4.74 8.57
N SER A 71 -3.53 -5.98 8.14
CA SER A 71 -4.51 -6.80 7.40
C SER A 71 -4.84 -8.12 8.12
N PHE A 72 -6.13 -8.45 8.28
CA PHE A 72 -6.59 -9.65 8.99
C PHE A 72 -5.98 -10.96 8.45
N PHE A 73 -5.83 -11.12 7.13
CA PHE A 73 -5.22 -12.34 6.56
C PHE A 73 -3.71 -12.38 6.78
N SER A 74 -3.01 -11.25 6.59
CA SER A 74 -1.58 -11.17 6.92
C SER A 74 -1.33 -11.47 8.39
N ILE A 75 -2.24 -11.03 9.28
CA ILE A 75 -2.15 -11.26 10.72
C ILE A 75 -2.50 -12.69 11.06
N ALA A 76 -3.59 -13.26 10.54
CA ALA A 76 -4.00 -14.62 10.84
C ALA A 76 -3.00 -15.64 10.29
N ARG A 77 -2.51 -15.42 9.06
CA ARG A 77 -1.46 -16.24 8.46
C ARG A 77 -0.14 -16.05 9.22
N ALA A 78 0.30 -14.83 9.49
CA ALA A 78 1.51 -14.61 10.27
C ALA A 78 1.40 -15.20 11.68
N ALA A 79 0.25 -15.04 12.35
CA ALA A 79 -0.06 -15.63 13.64
C ALA A 79 0.03 -17.14 13.59
N LEU A 80 -0.62 -17.80 12.61
CA LEU A 80 -0.56 -19.24 12.45
C LEU A 80 0.87 -19.72 12.15
N GLN A 81 1.54 -19.06 11.21
CA GLN A 81 2.94 -19.37 10.86
C GLN A 81 3.85 -19.21 12.07
N GLN A 82 3.58 -18.23 12.93
CA GLN A 82 4.38 -17.97 14.10
C GLN A 82 4.05 -18.90 15.27
N SER A 83 2.79 -19.27 15.47
CA SER A 83 2.40 -20.37 16.37
C SER A 83 3.06 -21.68 15.96
N VAL A 84 3.06 -22.01 14.67
CA VAL A 84 3.72 -23.21 14.13
C VAL A 84 5.23 -23.13 14.32
N ALA A 85 5.86 -21.98 14.02
CA ALA A 85 7.28 -21.76 14.25
C ALA A 85 7.65 -21.90 15.74
N LEU A 86 6.84 -21.35 16.63
CA LEU A 86 7.02 -21.45 18.07
C LEU A 86 6.89 -22.90 18.55
N ALA A 87 5.90 -23.63 18.06
CA ALA A 87 5.71 -25.05 18.37
C ALA A 87 6.89 -25.91 17.89
N ILE A 88 7.40 -25.67 16.68
CA ILE A 88 8.58 -26.36 16.14
C ILE A 88 9.82 -26.05 17.00
N GLY A 89 10.03 -24.78 17.35
CA GLY A 89 11.15 -24.39 18.20
C GLY A 89 11.04 -24.98 19.61
N ALA A 90 9.85 -24.99 20.21
CA ALA A 90 9.61 -25.62 21.49
C ALA A 90 9.89 -27.13 21.45
N ALA A 91 9.39 -27.83 20.43
CA ALA A 91 9.65 -29.26 20.22
C ALA A 91 11.15 -29.55 20.05
N LEU A 92 11.86 -28.71 19.30
CA LEU A 92 13.31 -28.80 19.13
C LEU A 92 14.05 -28.58 20.46
N GLY A 93 13.62 -27.58 21.24
CA GLY A 93 14.15 -27.28 22.56
C GLY A 93 13.98 -28.46 23.53
N LEU A 94 12.77 -29.04 23.60
CA LEU A 94 12.47 -30.23 24.40
C LEU A 94 13.32 -31.43 23.98
N ALA A 95 13.40 -31.70 22.67
CA ALA A 95 14.21 -32.80 22.15
C ALA A 95 15.68 -32.67 22.54
N LEU A 96 16.25 -31.46 22.42
CA LEU A 96 17.64 -31.20 22.79
C LEU A 96 17.85 -31.10 24.30
N PHE A 97 16.83 -30.73 25.08
CA PHE A 97 16.91 -30.71 26.54
C PHE A 97 17.14 -32.13 27.08
N SER A 98 16.41 -33.11 26.56
CA SER A 98 16.50 -34.52 26.94
C SER A 98 17.80 -35.23 26.53
N VAL A 99 18.64 -34.60 25.71
CA VAL A 99 19.92 -35.16 25.27
C VAL A 99 21.07 -34.55 26.08
N GLU A 100 21.87 -35.41 26.69
CA GLU A 100 23.09 -35.02 27.40
C GLU A 100 24.21 -34.68 26.41
N MET A 101 24.34 -33.39 26.10
CA MET A 101 25.33 -32.86 25.15
C MET A 101 25.84 -31.48 25.59
N PRO A 102 27.05 -31.07 25.17
CA PRO A 102 27.56 -29.73 25.43
C PRO A 102 26.64 -28.66 24.85
N GLY A 103 26.42 -27.56 25.59
CA GLY A 103 25.55 -26.46 25.16
C GLY A 103 25.95 -25.87 23.80
N LEU A 104 27.24 -25.82 23.49
CA LEU A 104 27.76 -25.39 22.19
C LEU A 104 27.18 -26.22 21.04
N LEU A 105 27.08 -27.54 21.21
CA LEU A 105 26.56 -28.44 20.19
C LEU A 105 25.04 -28.27 20.02
N LYS A 106 24.31 -28.08 21.13
CA LYS A 106 22.87 -27.77 21.10
C LYS A 106 22.59 -26.48 20.32
N ILE A 107 23.37 -25.42 20.57
CA ILE A 107 23.25 -24.14 19.84
C ILE A 107 23.53 -24.33 18.34
N GLY A 108 24.57 -25.10 18.00
CA GLY A 108 24.90 -25.41 16.61
C GLY A 108 23.77 -26.13 15.87
N ILE A 109 23.13 -27.10 16.51
CA ILE A 109 21.98 -27.84 15.94
C ILE A 109 20.77 -26.90 15.75
N ILE A 110 20.47 -26.07 16.75
CA ILE A 110 19.37 -25.09 16.67
C ILE A 110 19.60 -24.13 15.50
N ALA A 111 20.81 -23.60 15.36
CA ALA A 111 21.17 -22.69 14.27
C ALA A 111 21.04 -23.38 12.90
N ALA A 112 21.52 -24.62 12.77
CA ALA A 112 21.40 -25.39 11.53
C ALA A 112 19.93 -25.61 11.13
N VAL A 113 19.10 -26.05 12.08
CA VAL A 113 17.66 -26.26 11.85
C VAL A 113 16.96 -24.94 11.46
N ALA A 114 17.26 -23.85 12.17
CA ALA A 114 16.69 -22.54 11.89
C ALA A 114 17.03 -21.98 10.50
N VAL A 115 18.22 -22.28 9.98
CA VAL A 115 18.66 -21.85 8.64
C VAL A 115 18.10 -22.75 7.53
N LEU A 116 17.80 -24.02 7.82
CA LEU A 116 17.27 -24.98 6.85
C LEU A 116 15.74 -24.92 6.71
N LEU A 117 15.03 -24.46 7.76
CA LEU A 117 13.56 -24.30 7.79
C LEU A 117 12.95 -23.29 6.80
N PRO A 118 13.57 -22.14 6.46
CA PRO A 118 13.00 -21.11 5.59
C PRO A 118 12.67 -21.58 4.15
N GLY A 119 13.09 -22.77 3.73
CA GLY A 119 12.73 -23.37 2.43
C GLY A 119 11.34 -24.02 2.40
N ALA A 120 10.70 -24.25 3.54
CA ALA A 120 9.35 -24.79 3.59
C ALA A 120 8.31 -23.67 3.43
N ALA A 121 7.52 -23.72 2.35
CA ALA A 121 6.48 -22.73 2.01
C ALA A 121 5.47 -22.44 3.14
N ALA A 122 5.40 -23.32 4.15
CA ALA A 122 4.53 -23.19 5.30
C ALA A 122 4.97 -22.11 6.32
N LEU A 123 6.26 -21.82 6.50
CA LEU A 123 6.75 -20.98 7.61
C LEU A 123 7.02 -19.50 7.27
N GLY A 124 7.29 -19.19 5.99
CA GLY A 124 7.51 -17.81 5.54
C GLY A 124 8.58 -17.06 6.37
N THR A 125 8.31 -15.80 6.71
CA THR A 125 9.20 -14.94 7.51
C THR A 125 9.26 -15.33 9.00
N SER A 126 8.33 -16.15 9.48
CA SER A 126 8.24 -16.58 10.89
C SER A 126 9.24 -17.66 11.28
N ALA A 127 10.00 -18.23 10.32
CA ALA A 127 11.06 -19.21 10.60
C ALA A 127 12.15 -18.68 11.56
N SER A 128 12.36 -17.37 11.58
CA SER A 128 13.30 -16.68 12.49
C SER A 128 12.96 -16.83 13.99
N VAL A 129 11.72 -17.21 14.32
CA VAL A 129 11.24 -17.37 15.71
C VAL A 129 11.62 -18.74 16.30
N VAL A 130 11.84 -19.75 15.44
CA VAL A 130 12.19 -21.12 15.83
C VAL A 130 13.40 -21.20 16.78
N PRO A 131 14.57 -20.59 16.47
CA PRO A 131 15.73 -20.68 17.34
C PRO A 131 15.53 -19.97 18.68
N VAL A 132 14.78 -18.86 18.70
CA VAL A 132 14.45 -18.14 19.94
C VAL A 132 13.61 -19.02 20.86
N ALA A 133 12.57 -19.66 20.32
CA ALA A 133 11.71 -20.55 21.08
C ALA A 133 12.45 -21.77 21.64
N ALA A 134 13.32 -22.39 20.84
CA ALA A 134 14.14 -23.52 21.27
C ALA A 134 15.08 -23.16 22.43
N LEU A 135 15.72 -21.99 22.36
CA LEU A 135 16.59 -21.50 23.43
C LEU A 135 15.81 -21.16 24.70
N LEU A 136 14.61 -20.58 24.58
CA LEU A 136 13.77 -20.29 25.75
C LEU A 136 13.41 -21.56 26.51
N VAL A 137 13.01 -22.63 25.82
CA VAL A 137 12.70 -23.92 26.46
C VAL A 137 13.93 -24.49 27.16
N ILE A 138 15.10 -24.46 26.53
CA ILE A 138 16.34 -24.98 27.14
C ILE A 138 16.75 -24.13 28.36
N MET A 139 16.57 -22.81 28.31
CA MET A 139 17.02 -21.90 29.35
C MET A 139 16.08 -21.85 30.57
N PHE A 140 14.77 -21.88 30.33
CA PHE A 140 13.76 -21.73 31.38
C PHE A 140 13.08 -23.04 31.78
N GLY A 141 13.22 -24.10 31.00
CA GLY A 141 12.66 -25.43 31.28
C GLY A 141 13.44 -26.24 32.32
N SER A 142 14.31 -25.66 33.14
CA SER A 142 15.24 -26.41 34.01
C SER A 142 14.56 -27.27 35.09
N VAL A 143 13.31 -26.99 35.43
CA VAL A 143 12.54 -27.71 36.47
C VAL A 143 11.41 -28.55 35.87
N ASP A 144 10.67 -27.98 34.90
CA ASP A 144 9.60 -28.67 34.16
C ASP A 144 9.62 -28.17 32.70
N PRO A 145 10.41 -28.82 31.82
CA PRO A 145 10.54 -28.41 30.43
C PRO A 145 9.22 -28.55 29.67
N ASP A 146 8.50 -29.64 29.92
CA ASP A 146 7.26 -29.99 29.23
C ASP A 146 6.14 -29.02 29.62
N GLY A 147 5.99 -28.75 30.93
CA GLY A 147 5.03 -27.76 31.43
C GLY A 147 5.35 -26.34 30.99
N TYR A 148 6.63 -25.94 31.00
CA TYR A 148 7.06 -24.64 30.48
C TYR A 148 6.73 -24.48 29.00
N ALA A 149 7.09 -25.45 28.17
CA ALA A 149 6.86 -25.41 26.72
C ALA A 149 5.36 -25.36 26.40
N ALA A 150 4.56 -26.21 27.06
CA ALA A 150 3.11 -26.26 26.85
C ALA A 150 2.42 -24.97 27.29
N ALA A 151 2.78 -24.43 28.47
CA ALA A 151 2.20 -23.21 28.98
C ALA A 151 2.59 -21.99 28.13
N TYR A 152 3.87 -21.85 27.77
CA TYR A 152 4.35 -20.74 26.96
C TYR A 152 3.74 -20.73 25.56
N VAL A 153 3.71 -21.87 24.87
CA VAL A 153 3.10 -21.98 23.53
C VAL A 153 1.59 -21.76 23.60
N GLY A 154 0.92 -22.32 24.61
CA GLY A 154 -0.51 -22.16 24.82
C GLY A 154 -0.90 -20.70 25.02
N GLU A 155 -0.25 -20.02 25.97
CA GLU A 155 -0.56 -18.63 26.25
C GLU A 155 -0.16 -17.67 25.13
N PHE A 156 0.97 -17.90 24.45
CA PHE A 156 1.33 -17.13 23.27
C PHE A 156 0.26 -17.24 22.17
N THR A 157 -0.26 -18.45 21.97
CA THR A 157 -1.33 -18.71 21.00
C THR A 157 -2.64 -18.04 21.41
N ILE A 158 -3.00 -18.06 22.70
CA ILE A 158 -4.16 -17.32 23.22
C ILE A 158 -3.98 -15.82 23.02
N GLY A 159 -2.78 -15.31 23.29
CA GLY A 159 -2.39 -13.93 23.03
C GLY A 159 -2.60 -13.51 21.58
N LEU A 160 -2.14 -14.35 20.64
CA LEU A 160 -2.37 -14.18 19.21
C LEU A 160 -3.87 -14.11 18.88
N ILE A 161 -4.68 -15.04 19.40
CA ILE A 161 -6.13 -15.06 19.18
C ILE A 161 -6.78 -13.78 19.71
N VAL A 162 -6.44 -13.37 20.93
CA VAL A 162 -6.98 -12.15 21.54
C VAL A 162 -6.55 -10.91 20.75
N GLY A 163 -5.30 -10.83 20.32
CA GLY A 163 -4.82 -9.73 19.49
C GLY A 163 -5.53 -9.64 18.14
N VAL A 164 -5.76 -10.77 17.48
CA VAL A 164 -6.57 -10.86 16.25
C VAL A 164 -8.00 -10.38 16.50
N LEU A 165 -8.64 -10.85 17.59
CA LEU A 165 -10.01 -10.47 17.94
C LEU A 165 -10.13 -8.98 18.26
N VAL A 166 -9.22 -8.43 19.06
CA VAL A 166 -9.21 -6.99 19.40
C VAL A 166 -8.98 -6.16 18.15
N ASN A 167 -8.07 -6.56 17.26
CA ASN A 167 -7.82 -5.83 16.03
C ASN A 167 -9.01 -5.93 15.04
N ALA A 168 -9.69 -7.07 14.99
CA ALA A 168 -10.91 -7.24 14.21
C ALA A 168 -12.10 -6.43 14.77
N LEU A 169 -12.20 -6.30 16.10
CA LEU A 169 -13.23 -5.49 16.76
C LEU A 169 -12.94 -4.00 16.71
N ALA A 170 -11.66 -3.61 16.83
CA ALA A 170 -11.23 -2.23 16.76
C ALA A 170 -11.50 -1.72 15.34
N ARG A 171 -12.45 -0.77 15.22
CA ARG A 171 -12.84 -0.15 13.95
C ARG A 171 -11.61 0.11 13.08
N PRO A 172 -11.42 -0.60 11.95
CA PRO A 172 -10.39 -0.22 11.01
C PRO A 172 -10.68 1.23 10.59
N PRO A 173 -9.71 2.14 10.76
CA PRO A 173 -9.93 3.54 10.47
C PRO A 173 -9.94 3.66 8.96
N ILE A 174 -11.12 3.87 8.38
CA ILE A 174 -11.34 4.62 7.13
C ILE A 174 -10.26 4.34 6.07
N TRP A 175 -10.03 3.06 5.74
CA TRP A 175 -9.13 2.73 4.63
C TRP A 175 -9.64 3.28 3.31
N ASP A 176 -10.96 3.45 3.18
CA ASP A 176 -11.59 4.03 1.99
C ASP A 176 -11.13 5.47 1.72
N ALA A 177 -10.90 6.29 2.76
CA ALA A 177 -10.39 7.66 2.57
C ALA A 177 -8.92 7.68 2.16
N HIS A 178 -8.10 6.75 2.67
CA HIS A 178 -6.69 6.64 2.27
C HIS A 178 -6.55 6.08 0.85
N ALA A 179 -7.35 5.07 0.51
CA ALA A 179 -7.42 4.46 -0.81
C ALA A 179 -7.91 5.47 -1.85
N ARG A 180 -9.00 6.20 -1.52
CA ARG A 180 -9.49 7.30 -2.36
C ARG A 180 -8.43 8.38 -2.52
N LYS A 181 -7.79 8.82 -1.43
CA LYS A 181 -6.70 9.81 -1.53
C LYS A 181 -5.56 9.32 -2.42
N ALA A 182 -5.12 8.07 -2.28
CA ALA A 182 -4.07 7.51 -3.12
C ALA A 182 -4.47 7.48 -4.60
N LEU A 183 -5.73 7.17 -4.90
CA LEU A 183 -6.28 7.27 -6.26
C LEU A 183 -6.23 8.71 -6.78
N LEU A 184 -6.71 9.68 -5.98
CA LEU A 184 -6.69 11.10 -6.34
C LEU A 184 -5.26 11.63 -6.54
N ASP A 185 -4.30 11.23 -5.70
CA ASP A 185 -2.89 11.57 -5.85
C ASP A 185 -2.31 10.99 -7.17
N GLN A 186 -2.77 9.82 -7.64
CA GLN A 186 -2.38 9.29 -8.96
C GLN A 186 -3.02 10.06 -10.13
N VAL A 187 -4.28 10.46 -10.00
CA VAL A 187 -4.98 11.28 -11.03
C VAL A 187 -4.29 12.64 -11.17
N GLU A 188 -3.94 13.28 -10.05
CA GLU A 188 -3.23 14.56 -10.05
C GLU A 188 -1.85 14.43 -10.70
N GLY A 189 -1.10 13.38 -10.35
CA GLY A 189 0.19 13.11 -10.96
C GLY A 189 0.11 12.79 -12.46
N LEU A 190 -1.01 12.23 -12.94
CA LEU A 190 -1.25 12.04 -14.36
C LEU A 190 -1.55 13.38 -15.06
N ALA A 191 -2.37 14.24 -14.43
CA ALA A 191 -2.68 15.57 -14.94
C ALA A 191 -1.41 16.43 -15.11
N ASP A 192 -0.51 16.41 -14.12
CA ASP A 192 0.77 17.12 -14.18
C ASP A 192 1.63 16.66 -15.39
N ARG A 193 1.67 15.36 -15.66
CA ARG A 193 2.45 14.80 -16.79
C ARG A 193 1.83 15.15 -18.15
N VAL A 194 0.50 15.06 -18.26
CA VAL A 194 -0.21 15.44 -19.50
C VAL A 194 -0.03 16.93 -19.78
N GLU A 195 -0.07 17.77 -18.75
CA GLU A 195 0.21 19.21 -18.87
C GLU A 195 1.65 19.47 -19.30
N THR A 196 2.62 18.78 -18.70
CA THR A 196 4.03 18.89 -19.12
C THR A 196 4.20 18.51 -20.60
N LEU A 197 3.55 17.43 -21.06
CA LEU A 197 3.57 17.04 -22.47
C LEU A 197 2.94 18.11 -23.38
N ALA A 198 1.86 18.75 -22.94
CA ALA A 198 1.24 19.86 -23.66
C ALA A 198 2.19 21.06 -23.79
N GLU A 199 2.91 21.41 -22.73
CA GLU A 199 3.92 22.48 -22.74
C GLU A 199 5.08 22.16 -23.69
N LEU A 200 5.58 20.92 -23.68
CA LEU A 200 6.63 20.46 -24.59
C LEU A 200 6.21 20.57 -26.06
N LEU A 201 4.96 20.22 -26.37
CA LEU A 201 4.43 20.37 -27.72
C LEU A 201 4.34 21.85 -28.15
N ARG A 202 4.13 22.79 -27.23
CA ARG A 202 4.12 24.23 -27.55
C ARG A 202 5.53 24.82 -27.74
N GLY A 203 6.55 24.23 -27.11
CA GLY A 203 7.94 24.70 -27.11
C GLY A 203 8.73 24.41 -28.40
N ASP A 204 10.03 24.22 -28.27
CA ASP A 204 10.90 23.83 -29.39
C ASP A 204 10.74 22.33 -29.71
N TRP A 205 10.59 21.98 -31.00
CA TRP A 205 10.31 20.60 -31.45
C TRP A 205 11.29 20.11 -32.53
N PRO A 206 11.78 18.86 -32.46
CA PRO A 206 11.60 17.91 -31.36
C PRO A 206 12.37 18.37 -30.10
N PRO A 207 11.85 18.10 -28.89
CA PRO A 207 12.54 18.47 -27.66
C PRO A 207 13.90 17.78 -27.59
N GLU A 208 14.89 18.42 -26.95
CA GLU A 208 16.09 17.72 -26.51
C GLU A 208 15.65 16.52 -25.66
N ARG A 209 16.28 15.35 -25.84
CA ARG A 209 15.85 14.11 -25.18
C ARG A 209 15.62 14.35 -23.68
N GLU A 210 14.35 14.36 -23.30
CA GLU A 210 13.89 14.44 -21.93
C GLU A 210 13.29 13.09 -21.54
N ASP A 211 13.37 12.75 -20.25
CA ASP A 211 12.97 11.48 -19.63
C ASP A 211 11.47 11.13 -19.77
N TRP A 212 10.70 11.85 -20.60
CA TRP A 212 9.25 11.67 -20.76
C TRP A 212 8.85 10.48 -21.63
N ALA A 213 9.71 10.04 -22.55
CA ALA A 213 9.50 8.79 -23.28
C ALA A 213 9.43 7.57 -22.34
N ASP A 214 10.10 7.65 -21.20
CA ASP A 214 10.13 6.58 -20.17
C ASP A 214 8.99 6.70 -19.14
N TRP A 215 8.05 7.63 -19.31
CA TRP A 215 6.92 7.77 -18.39
C TRP A 215 5.92 6.61 -18.47
N GLY A 216 5.81 5.93 -19.63
CA GLY A 216 4.88 4.81 -19.82
C GLY A 216 5.06 3.72 -18.75
N PRO A 217 6.26 3.12 -18.63
CA PRO A 217 6.55 2.14 -17.58
C PRO A 217 6.32 2.65 -16.15
N VAL A 218 6.59 3.93 -15.88
CA VAL A 218 6.37 4.54 -14.56
C VAL A 218 4.88 4.63 -14.23
N LEU A 219 4.06 5.01 -15.21
CA LEU A 219 2.61 5.09 -15.08
C LEU A 219 1.97 3.70 -14.88
N GLU A 220 2.41 2.70 -15.65
CA GLU A 220 1.97 1.31 -15.47
C GLU A 220 2.31 0.78 -14.08
N ALA A 221 3.56 0.95 -13.65
CA ALA A 221 3.99 0.51 -12.32
C ALA A 221 3.22 1.20 -11.19
N GLY A 222 2.82 2.47 -11.38
CA GLY A 222 1.96 3.22 -10.46
C GLY A 222 0.56 2.60 -10.33
N VAL A 223 -0.11 2.32 -11.47
CA VAL A 223 -1.44 1.70 -11.49
C VAL A 223 -1.42 0.28 -10.94
N GLU A 224 -0.41 -0.52 -11.28
CA GLU A 224 -0.26 -1.87 -10.72
C GLU A 224 -0.06 -1.87 -9.21
N ARG A 225 0.72 -0.91 -8.68
CA ARG A 225 0.91 -0.75 -7.25
C ARG A 225 -0.40 -0.39 -6.56
N LEU A 226 -1.14 0.58 -7.12
CA LEU A 226 -2.46 0.95 -6.61
C LEU A 226 -3.41 -0.24 -6.64
N ASP A 227 -3.42 -1.05 -7.70
CA ASP A 227 -4.29 -2.22 -7.79
C ASP A 227 -3.94 -3.30 -6.76
N ARG A 228 -2.65 -3.56 -6.53
CA ARG A 228 -2.20 -4.48 -5.47
C ARG A 228 -2.63 -3.98 -4.08
N ASP A 229 -2.37 -2.70 -3.80
CA ASP A 229 -2.74 -2.09 -2.51
C ASP A 229 -4.26 -2.15 -2.27
N LEU A 230 -5.06 -1.99 -3.33
CA LEU A 230 -6.51 -2.09 -3.28
C LEU A 230 -7.01 -3.53 -3.21
N GLN A 231 -6.38 -4.48 -3.89
CA GLN A 231 -6.69 -5.91 -3.75
C GLN A 231 -6.46 -6.37 -2.31
N ASP A 232 -5.32 -6.01 -1.72
CA ASP A 232 -5.00 -6.27 -0.31
C ASP A 232 -6.06 -5.65 0.62
N ALA A 233 -6.53 -4.43 0.30
CA ALA A 233 -7.61 -3.77 1.03
C ALA A 233 -8.96 -4.49 0.87
N ARG A 234 -9.33 -4.93 -0.34
CA ARG A 234 -10.58 -5.67 -0.63
C ARG A 234 -10.61 -7.00 0.09
N GLU A 235 -9.52 -7.77 0.05
CA GLU A 235 -9.40 -9.04 0.77
C GLU A 235 -9.53 -8.83 2.28
N SER A 236 -8.91 -7.77 2.79
CA SER A 236 -9.03 -7.37 4.20
C SER A 236 -10.48 -6.99 4.59
N ARG A 237 -11.26 -6.40 3.66
CA ARG A 237 -12.68 -6.05 3.89
C ARG A 237 -13.62 -7.26 3.85
N ARG A 238 -13.45 -8.20 2.90
CA ARG A 238 -14.32 -9.40 2.77
C ARG A 238 -14.36 -10.25 4.03
N LEU A 239 -13.27 -10.26 4.78
CA LEU A 239 -13.12 -11.07 6.00
C LEU A 239 -13.34 -10.28 7.28
N ASN A 240 -13.72 -8.99 7.20
CA ASN A 240 -14.11 -8.21 8.36
C ASN A 240 -15.57 -8.55 8.71
N PRO A 241 -15.86 -9.19 9.85
CA PRO A 241 -17.23 -9.58 10.22
C PRO A 241 -18.21 -8.40 10.29
N ARG A 242 -17.73 -7.15 10.39
CA ARG A 242 -18.57 -5.94 10.40
C ARG A 242 -19.04 -5.48 9.02
N THR A 243 -18.48 -5.97 7.89
CA THR A 243 -19.00 -5.66 6.54
C THR A 243 -20.34 -6.33 6.25
N LEU A 244 -20.73 -7.34 7.05
CA LEU A 244 -22.08 -7.89 7.07
C LEU A 244 -23.13 -6.91 7.61
N TRP A 245 -22.70 -5.88 8.36
CA TRP A 245 -23.61 -4.92 8.99
C TRP A 245 -23.66 -3.55 8.33
N HIS A 246 -22.62 -3.09 7.63
CA HIS A 246 -22.62 -1.80 6.92
C HIS A 246 -21.99 -1.98 5.54
N ARG A 247 -22.81 -1.83 4.49
CA ARG A 247 -22.46 -2.08 3.08
C ARG A 247 -21.97 -0.83 2.33
N GLU A 248 -21.97 0.35 2.95
CA GLU A 248 -22.11 1.59 2.15
C GLU A 248 -20.85 2.32 1.68
N ASP A 249 -19.64 2.07 2.19
CA ASP A 249 -18.49 2.85 1.70
C ASP A 249 -17.61 2.03 0.75
N VAL A 250 -18.06 1.77 -0.47
CA VAL A 250 -17.25 1.13 -1.51
C VAL A 250 -16.46 2.24 -2.21
N THR A 251 -15.12 2.24 -2.16
CA THR A 251 -14.34 2.89 -3.23
C THR A 251 -14.80 2.25 -4.53
N PRO A 252 -15.47 2.97 -5.45
CA PRO A 252 -16.11 2.30 -6.58
C PRO A 252 -15.03 1.63 -7.40
N ASP A 253 -15.09 0.30 -7.53
CA ASP A 253 -14.20 -0.47 -8.41
C ASP A 253 -14.18 0.13 -9.84
N ALA A 254 -15.25 0.83 -10.20
CA ALA A 254 -15.39 1.66 -11.39
C ALA A 254 -14.28 2.73 -11.54
N GLU A 255 -13.89 3.43 -10.46
CA GLU A 255 -12.87 4.49 -10.52
C GLU A 255 -11.47 3.97 -10.79
N VAL A 256 -11.13 2.85 -10.15
CA VAL A 256 -9.82 2.21 -10.31
C VAL A 256 -9.72 1.63 -11.71
N ALA A 257 -10.79 0.99 -12.18
CA ALA A 257 -10.89 0.52 -13.56
C ALA A 257 -10.85 1.68 -14.56
N ALA A 258 -11.41 2.85 -14.21
CA ALA A 258 -11.32 4.06 -15.01
C ALA A 258 -9.89 4.59 -15.06
N LEU A 259 -9.22 4.79 -13.92
CA LEU A 259 -7.83 5.24 -13.87
C LEU A 259 -6.92 4.33 -14.68
N ARG A 260 -7.06 3.00 -14.55
CA ARG A 260 -6.29 2.04 -15.37
C ARG A 260 -6.51 2.25 -16.86
N ALA A 261 -7.76 2.37 -17.28
CA ALA A 261 -8.08 2.60 -18.69
C ALA A 261 -7.51 3.95 -19.17
N ILE A 262 -7.61 4.99 -18.35
CA ILE A 262 -7.11 6.33 -18.64
C ILE A 262 -5.58 6.31 -18.81
N VAL A 263 -4.86 5.64 -17.91
CA VAL A 263 -3.40 5.49 -17.99
C VAL A 263 -2.98 4.77 -19.26
N HIS A 264 -3.61 3.64 -19.62
CA HIS A 264 -3.31 2.95 -20.86
C HIS A 264 -3.50 3.85 -22.09
N ARG A 265 -4.59 4.62 -22.13
CA ARG A 265 -4.83 5.59 -23.22
C ARG A 265 -3.85 6.75 -23.23
N THR A 266 -3.35 7.14 -22.06
CA THR A 266 -2.31 8.18 -21.98
C THR A 266 -0.97 7.66 -22.48
N ILE A 267 -0.67 6.38 -22.27
CA ILE A 267 0.51 5.72 -22.85
C ILE A 267 0.40 5.68 -24.37
N ASP A 268 -0.76 5.32 -24.93
CA ASP A 268 -1.00 5.38 -26.39
C ASP A 268 -0.67 6.78 -26.97
N VAL A 269 -1.02 7.85 -26.24
CA VAL A 269 -0.72 9.24 -26.61
C VAL A 269 0.78 9.54 -26.49
N LEU A 270 1.43 9.13 -25.40
CA LEU A 270 2.87 9.30 -25.18
C LEU A 270 3.70 8.60 -26.26
N ASP A 271 3.33 7.37 -26.62
CA ASP A 271 3.99 6.61 -27.69
C ASP A 271 3.81 7.28 -29.05
N THR A 272 2.62 7.83 -29.32
CA THR A 272 2.36 8.57 -30.56
C THR A 272 3.19 9.87 -30.62
N ALA A 273 3.26 10.61 -29.52
CA ALA A 273 4.08 11.83 -29.42
C ALA A 273 5.57 11.52 -29.54
N SER A 274 6.04 10.43 -28.92
CA SER A 274 7.42 9.93 -29.04
C SER A 274 7.74 9.53 -30.49
N GLY A 275 6.78 8.87 -31.15
CA GLY A 275 6.86 8.51 -32.56
C GLY A 275 7.03 9.71 -33.48
N ALA A 276 6.39 10.84 -33.13
CA ALA A 276 6.53 12.09 -33.85
C ALA A 276 7.84 12.84 -33.57
N ALA A 277 8.39 12.71 -32.36
CA ALA A 277 9.63 13.40 -31.98
C ALA A 277 10.88 12.69 -32.52
N TRP A 278 10.91 11.35 -32.41
CA TRP A 278 12.13 10.56 -32.60
C TRP A 278 11.94 9.31 -33.48
N ALA A 279 10.78 9.12 -34.12
CA ALA A 279 10.46 7.93 -34.90
C ALA A 279 10.55 6.60 -34.11
N VAL A 280 10.23 6.66 -32.81
CA VAL A 280 10.19 5.51 -31.89
C VAL A 280 8.91 5.60 -31.06
N PRO A 281 8.11 4.52 -30.95
CA PRO A 281 8.32 3.18 -31.51
C PRO A 281 7.96 3.06 -33.00
N ILE A 282 7.10 3.94 -33.52
CA ILE A 282 6.65 3.98 -34.91
C ILE A 282 6.74 5.44 -35.40
N GLU A 283 7.17 5.65 -36.64
CA GLU A 283 7.21 6.98 -37.24
C GLU A 283 5.79 7.56 -37.39
N VAL A 284 5.57 8.72 -36.78
CA VAL A 284 4.31 9.47 -36.81
C VAL A 284 4.61 10.87 -37.34
N ARG A 285 3.76 11.46 -38.18
CA ARG A 285 3.94 12.84 -38.63
C ARG A 285 3.03 13.77 -37.84
N LEU A 286 3.65 14.67 -37.10
CA LEU A 286 2.98 15.81 -36.48
C LEU A 286 3.42 17.07 -37.23
N ASP A 287 2.51 17.69 -37.98
CA ASP A 287 2.81 18.96 -38.64
C ASP A 287 2.82 20.13 -37.63
N ALA A 288 3.41 21.24 -38.05
CA ALA A 288 3.54 22.42 -37.19
C ALA A 288 2.18 23.03 -36.79
N GLU A 289 1.13 22.76 -37.58
CA GLU A 289 -0.23 23.26 -37.37
C GLU A 289 -1.05 22.37 -36.44
N ALA A 290 -0.92 21.04 -36.49
CA ALA A 290 -1.61 20.13 -35.55
C ALA A 290 -0.99 20.14 -34.17
N ARG A 291 0.32 20.40 -34.06
CA ARG A 291 1.04 20.41 -32.78
C ARG A 291 0.40 21.29 -31.69
N PRO A 292 0.07 22.58 -31.92
CA PRO A 292 -0.64 23.38 -30.93
C PRO A 292 -2.05 22.84 -30.61
N LEU A 293 -2.76 22.27 -31.59
CA LEU A 293 -4.07 21.67 -31.36
C LEU A 293 -4.00 20.42 -30.47
N VAL A 294 -2.96 19.59 -30.64
CA VAL A 294 -2.70 18.46 -29.73
C VAL A 294 -2.37 18.97 -28.32
N ALA A 295 -1.54 20.01 -28.21
CA ALA A 295 -1.23 20.61 -26.92
C ALA A 295 -2.49 21.15 -26.22
N ASP A 296 -3.39 21.81 -26.94
CA ASP A 296 -4.64 22.32 -26.38
C ASP A 296 -5.58 21.19 -25.95
N ALA A 297 -5.65 20.10 -26.73
CA ALA A 297 -6.44 18.92 -26.36
C ALA A 297 -5.88 18.21 -25.11
N LEU A 298 -4.56 18.14 -24.95
CA LEU A 298 -3.91 17.62 -23.75
C LEU A 298 -4.10 18.55 -22.54
N GLN A 299 -4.04 19.86 -22.72
CA GLN A 299 -4.35 20.83 -21.67
C GLN A 299 -5.80 20.66 -21.18
N GLY A 300 -6.75 20.51 -22.12
CA GLY A 300 -8.15 20.23 -21.81
C GLY A 300 -8.32 18.92 -21.03
N LEU A 301 -7.56 17.87 -21.39
CA LEU A 301 -7.53 16.63 -20.63
C LEU A 301 -6.98 16.82 -19.21
N SER A 302 -5.86 17.53 -19.04
CA SER A 302 -5.31 17.82 -17.70
C SER A 302 -6.33 18.54 -16.81
N GLY A 303 -7.00 19.57 -17.36
CA GLY A 303 -8.09 20.27 -16.67
C GLY A 303 -9.23 19.33 -16.26
N HIS A 304 -9.64 18.42 -17.13
CA HIS A 304 -10.68 17.44 -16.84
C HIS A 304 -10.26 16.41 -15.76
N LEU A 305 -9.00 15.95 -15.78
CA LEU A 305 -8.46 15.08 -14.74
C LEU A 305 -8.43 15.76 -13.36
N ARG A 306 -8.02 17.04 -13.28
CA ARG A 306 -8.03 17.82 -12.03
C ARG A 306 -9.46 18.09 -11.54
N ALA A 307 -10.39 18.37 -12.46
CA ALA A 307 -11.81 18.52 -12.13
C ALA A 307 -12.38 17.23 -11.55
N TRP A 308 -12.07 16.08 -12.16
CA TRP A 308 -12.44 14.76 -11.61
C TRP A 308 -11.82 14.53 -10.23
N ALA A 309 -10.52 14.82 -10.05
CA ALA A 309 -9.86 14.62 -8.77
C ALA A 309 -10.43 15.49 -7.63
N SER A 310 -10.88 16.70 -7.96
CA SER A 310 -11.47 17.64 -6.99
C SER A 310 -12.98 17.46 -6.79
N GLY A 311 -13.66 16.74 -7.69
CA GLY A 311 -15.12 16.61 -7.74
C GLY A 311 -15.85 17.91 -8.05
N LYS A 312 -15.16 18.90 -8.64
CA LYS A 312 -15.70 20.24 -8.91
C LYS A 312 -15.60 20.56 -10.40
N ASP A 313 -16.62 21.24 -10.90
CA ASP A 313 -16.67 21.78 -12.27
C ASP A 313 -16.37 20.74 -13.37
N VAL A 314 -16.66 19.46 -13.09
CA VAL A 314 -16.37 18.32 -13.99
C VAL A 314 -17.05 18.51 -15.35
N ALA A 315 -18.32 18.95 -15.35
CA ALA A 315 -19.07 19.17 -16.58
C ALA A 315 -18.43 20.26 -17.46
N ASP A 316 -18.01 21.38 -16.86
CA ASP A 316 -17.36 22.49 -17.56
C ASP A 316 -16.00 22.07 -18.11
N ALA A 317 -15.20 21.34 -17.32
CA ALA A 317 -13.92 20.81 -17.76
C ALA A 317 -14.05 19.76 -18.88
N SER A 318 -15.09 18.91 -18.81
CA SER A 318 -15.43 17.94 -19.86
C SER A 318 -15.81 18.65 -21.17
N ALA A 319 -16.61 19.71 -21.09
CA ALA A 319 -16.98 20.52 -22.25
C ALA A 319 -15.77 21.22 -22.89
N ALA A 320 -14.88 21.80 -22.08
CA ALA A 320 -13.64 22.42 -22.57
C ALA A 320 -12.70 21.38 -23.23
N SER A 321 -12.58 20.18 -22.65
CA SER A 321 -11.81 19.08 -23.24
C SER A 321 -12.39 18.64 -24.59
N GLU A 322 -13.72 18.50 -24.69
CA GLU A 322 -14.40 18.14 -25.94
C GLU A 322 -14.24 19.22 -27.03
N GLU A 323 -14.26 20.50 -26.68
CA GLU A 323 -14.02 21.60 -27.62
C GLU A 323 -12.62 21.51 -28.24
N ALA A 324 -11.59 21.31 -27.41
CA ALA A 324 -10.21 21.18 -27.88
C ALA A 324 -10.00 19.93 -28.75
N ILE A 325 -10.62 18.80 -28.37
CA ILE A 325 -10.61 17.57 -29.17
C ILE A 325 -11.32 17.78 -30.52
N ARG A 326 -12.41 18.55 -30.56
CA ARG A 326 -13.15 18.85 -31.79
C ARG A 326 -12.30 19.69 -32.74
N ALA A 327 -11.64 20.74 -32.25
CA ALA A 327 -10.74 21.56 -33.06
C ALA A 327 -9.63 20.71 -33.71
N LEU A 328 -9.03 19.79 -32.94
CA LEU A 328 -8.04 18.84 -33.49
C LEU A 328 -8.65 17.90 -34.55
N ALA A 329 -9.86 17.39 -34.32
CA ALA A 329 -10.53 16.50 -35.27
C ALA A 329 -10.92 17.21 -36.58
N GLU A 330 -11.33 18.48 -36.50
CA GLU A 330 -11.62 19.30 -37.67
C GLU A 330 -10.37 19.55 -38.52
N HIS A 331 -9.23 19.84 -37.88
CA HIS A 331 -7.94 19.95 -38.58
C HIS A 331 -7.60 18.68 -39.36
N VAL A 332 -7.70 17.51 -38.72
CA VAL A 332 -7.45 16.22 -39.37
C VAL A 332 -8.40 15.95 -40.54
N ALA A 333 -9.67 16.33 -40.41
CA ALA A 333 -10.68 16.12 -41.44
C ALA A 333 -10.46 16.94 -42.73
N THR A 334 -9.74 18.07 -42.63
CA THR A 334 -9.44 18.93 -43.79
C THR A 334 -8.28 18.44 -44.65
N HIS A 335 -7.53 17.42 -44.20
CA HIS A 335 -6.35 16.90 -44.88
C HIS A 335 -6.65 15.65 -45.72
N ASP A 336 -6.19 15.65 -46.97
CA ASP A 336 -6.47 14.61 -47.99
C ASP A 336 -5.83 13.24 -47.67
N ARG A 337 -4.85 13.21 -46.75
CA ARG A 337 -4.23 12.01 -46.17
C ARG A 337 -4.03 12.20 -44.67
N PRO A 338 -4.99 11.79 -43.82
CA PRO A 338 -4.87 11.96 -42.37
C PRO A 338 -3.74 11.10 -41.81
N ASP A 339 -2.94 11.68 -40.90
CA ASP A 339 -1.90 10.93 -40.19
C ASP A 339 -2.54 9.94 -39.20
N PRO A 340 -2.20 8.64 -39.25
CA PRO A 340 -2.76 7.64 -38.34
C PRO A 340 -2.56 7.97 -36.86
N GLY A 341 -1.45 8.63 -36.49
CA GLY A 341 -1.13 9.01 -35.12
C GLY A 341 -2.10 10.06 -34.55
N LEU A 342 -2.49 11.06 -35.35
CA LEU A 342 -3.49 12.04 -34.90
C LEU A 342 -4.84 11.37 -34.63
N GLY A 343 -5.22 10.36 -35.42
CA GLY A 343 -6.39 9.53 -35.16
C GLY A 343 -6.33 8.77 -33.84
N THR A 344 -5.16 8.19 -33.52
CA THR A 344 -4.91 7.53 -32.22
C THR A 344 -5.06 8.49 -31.05
N ILE A 345 -4.48 9.69 -31.14
CA ILE A 345 -4.59 10.72 -30.10
C ILE A 345 -6.07 11.12 -29.90
N ILE A 346 -6.79 11.47 -30.97
CA ILE A 346 -8.20 11.86 -30.87
C ILE A 346 -9.03 10.74 -30.22
N PHE A 347 -8.84 9.49 -30.65
CA PHE A 347 -9.55 8.36 -30.08
C PHE A 347 -9.25 8.17 -28.60
N ALA A 348 -7.96 8.21 -28.21
CA ALA A 348 -7.54 8.07 -26.82
C ALA A 348 -8.13 9.17 -25.94
N LEU A 349 -8.08 10.43 -26.37
CA LEU A 349 -8.64 11.57 -25.62
C LEU A 349 -10.17 11.47 -25.46
N ARG A 350 -10.90 11.11 -26.51
CA ARG A 350 -12.35 10.87 -26.43
C ARG A 350 -12.69 9.72 -25.48
N ALA A 351 -11.94 8.61 -25.57
CA ALA A 351 -12.15 7.45 -24.72
C ALA A 351 -11.89 7.76 -23.24
N ILE A 352 -10.86 8.57 -22.94
CA ILE A 352 -10.59 9.05 -21.58
C ILE A 352 -11.74 9.91 -21.07
N ARG A 353 -12.16 10.93 -21.84
CA ARG A 353 -13.26 11.82 -21.44
C ARG A 353 -14.54 11.04 -21.14
N GLU A 354 -14.93 10.14 -22.05
CA GLU A 354 -16.11 9.29 -21.89
C GLU A 354 -16.01 8.35 -20.68
N ARG A 355 -14.80 7.95 -20.32
CA ARG A 355 -14.55 7.12 -19.13
C ARG A 355 -14.73 7.91 -17.84
N ILE A 356 -14.24 9.14 -17.79
CA ILE A 356 -14.42 10.03 -16.64
C ILE A 356 -15.92 10.34 -16.45
N GLY A 357 -16.61 10.74 -17.52
CA GLY A 357 -18.04 11.07 -17.48
C GLY A 357 -18.91 9.94 -16.88
N ARG A 358 -18.70 8.70 -17.33
CA ARG A 358 -19.44 7.54 -16.81
C ARG A 358 -19.22 7.29 -15.32
N VAL A 359 -18.02 7.54 -14.80
CA VAL A 359 -17.74 7.35 -13.37
C VAL A 359 -18.39 8.46 -12.54
N THR A 360 -18.41 9.68 -13.05
CA THR A 360 -18.97 10.84 -12.34
C THR A 360 -20.50 10.91 -12.40
N GLU A 361 -21.15 10.21 -13.33
CA GLU A 361 -22.62 10.06 -13.38
C GLU A 361 -23.14 8.93 -12.47
N GLU A 362 -22.27 8.01 -12.04
CA GLU A 362 -22.61 6.89 -11.15
C GLU A 362 -22.50 7.24 -9.65
N GLU A 363 -21.83 8.34 -9.29
CA GLU A 363 -21.77 8.93 -7.93
C GLU A 363 -22.96 9.88 -7.67
#